data_AF-A0A5J4PSL2-F1
#
_entry.id   AF-A0A5J4PSL2-F1
#
_cell.length_a   1.000
_cell.length_b   1.000
_cell.length_c   1.000
_cell.angle_alpha   90.00
_cell.angle_beta   90.00
_cell.angle_gamma   90.00
#
_symmetry.space_group_name_H-M   'P 1'
#
loop_
_entity.id
_entity.type
_entity.pdbx_description
1 polymer ?
#
loop_
_entity_poly.entity_id
_entity_poly.type
_entity_poly.pdbx_seq_one_letter_code
_entity_poly.pdbx_strand_id
1 'polypeptide(L)' 'MIHINLKQDDVQLLAEGRYTQPHPRVMQKYDALHLKSHNLSNAQICHILGICNNTLLSF' A
#
# COMPACT_ATOMS: atom_id res chain seq x y z
N MET A 1 -8.91 10.63 -8.91
CA MET A 1 -7.73 9.82 -8.52
C MET A 1 -6.76 10.79 -7.86
N ILE A 2 -6.57 10.71 -6.54
CA ILE A 2 -5.67 11.65 -5.84
C ILE A 2 -4.24 11.24 -6.21
N HIS A 3 -3.52 12.12 -6.89
CA HIS A 3 -2.09 11.95 -7.15
C HIS A 3 -1.34 12.26 -5.87
N ILE A 4 -1.17 11.24 -5.03
CA ILE A 4 -0.30 11.35 -3.87
C ILE A 4 1.13 11.30 -4.41
N ASN A 5 1.78 12.47 -4.48
CA ASN A 5 3.22 12.54 -4.73
C ASN A 5 3.93 12.05 -3.48
N LEU A 6 4.12 10.73 -3.38
CA LEU A 6 4.95 10.13 -2.36
C LEU A 6 6.41 10.51 -2.63
N LYS A 7 7.04 11.23 -1.70
CA LYS A 7 8.48 11.46 -1.76
C LYS A 7 9.20 10.14 -1.50
N GLN A 8 10.43 10.01 -2.00
CA GLN A 8 11.24 8.80 -1.74
C GLN A 8 11.42 8.53 -0.24
N ASP A 9 11.50 9.57 0.59
CA ASP A 9 11.57 9.44 2.05
C ASP A 9 10.30 8.79 2.65
N ASP A 10 9.12 9.05 2.06
CA ASP A 10 7.87 8.42 2.49
C ASP A 10 7.82 6.93 2.14
N VAL A 11 8.51 6.51 1.07
CA VAL A 11 8.57 5.10 0.65
C VAL A 11 9.33 4.26 1.68
N GLN A 12 10.37 4.84 2.30
CA GLN A 12 11.15 4.17 3.32
C GLN A 12 10.36 4.04 4.63
N LEU A 13 9.66 5.11 5.05
CA LEU A 13 8.73 5.07 6.18
C LEU A 13 7.59 4.06 5.97
N LEU A 14 7.06 3.95 4.74
CA LEU A 14 6.07 2.93 4.41
C LEU A 14 6.64 1.52 4.47
N ALA A 15 7.89 1.32 4.02
CA ALA A 15 8.54 0.02 4.06
C ALA A 15 8.81 -0.46 5.49
N GLU A 16 9.23 0.44 6.37
CA GLU A 16 9.43 0.19 7.81
C GLU A 16 8.10 -0.03 8.55
N GLY A 17 7.07 0.71 8.15
CA GLY A 17 5.70 0.56 8.64
C GLY A 17 5.12 -0.84 8.45
N ARG A 18 5.59 -1.61 7.46
CA ARG A 18 5.08 -2.97 7.23
C ARG A 18 5.42 -3.95 8.34
N TYR A 19 6.56 -3.78 9.01
CA TYR A 19 7.06 -4.73 10.01
C TYR A 19 6.76 -4.31 11.45
N THR A 20 6.34 -3.06 11.65
CA THR A 20 6.15 -2.45 12.97
C THR A 20 4.70 -2.43 13.44
N GLN A 21 3.75 -2.74 12.55
CA GLN A 21 2.32 -2.61 12.87
C GLN A 21 1.77 -3.89 13.54
N PRO A 22 1.02 -3.75 14.64
CA PRO A 22 0.54 -4.88 15.42
C PRO A 22 -0.66 -5.61 14.78
N HIS A 23 -1.37 -4.97 13.84
CA HIS A 23 -2.58 -5.52 13.24
C HIS A 23 -2.35 -5.90 11.77
N PRO A 24 -2.69 -7.14 11.34
CA PRO A 24 -2.40 -7.64 10.00
C PRO A 24 -3.06 -6.81 8.88
N ARG A 25 -4.27 -6.29 9.13
CA ARG A 25 -4.96 -5.37 8.19
C ARG A 25 -4.24 -4.04 8.00
N VAL A 26 -3.53 -3.55 9.02
CA VAL A 26 -2.76 -2.31 8.94
C VAL A 26 -1.45 -2.58 8.18
N MET A 27 -0.79 -3.72 8.42
CA MET A 27 0.36 -4.16 7.61
C MET A 27 0.01 -4.24 6.12
N GLN A 28 -1.13 -4.87 5.78
CA GLN A 28 -1.63 -4.93 4.39
C GLN A 28 -1.90 -3.56 3.77
N LYS A 29 -2.37 -2.58 4.55
CA LYS A 29 -2.57 -1.21 4.08
C LYS A 29 -1.24 -0.53 3.76
N TYR A 30 -0.21 -0.74 4.59
CA TYR A 30 1.15 -0.25 4.32
C TYR A 30 1.74 -0.89 3.05
N ASP A 31 1.54 -2.20 2.86
CA ASP A 31 1.94 -2.87 1.61
C ASP A 31 1.22 -2.29 0.38
N ALA A 32 -0.09 -2.06 0.47
CA ALA A 32 -0.87 -1.47 -0.61
C ALA A 32 -0.38 -0.05 -0.96
N LEU A 33 -0.09 0.78 0.05
CA LEU A 33 0.48 2.12 -0.12
C LEU A 33 1.89 2.09 -0.70
N HIS A 34 2.72 1.14 -0.27
CA HIS A 34 4.07 0.97 -0.82
C HIS A 34 4.01 0.56 -2.30
N LEU A 35 3.15 -0.39 -2.67
CA LEU A 35 2.98 -0.77 -4.08
C LEU A 35 2.39 0.39 -4.91
N LYS A 36 1.56 1.24 -4.30
CA LYS A 36 1.05 2.46 -4.92
C LYS A 36 2.13 3.50 -5.21
N SER A 37 3.12 3.67 -4.32
CA SER A 37 4.22 4.61 -4.57
C SER A 37 5.11 4.18 -5.73
N HIS A 38 5.18 2.88 -6.02
CA HIS A 38 5.84 2.33 -7.21
C HIS A 38 5.04 2.46 -8.51
N ASN A 39 3.96 3.25 -8.51
CA ASN A 39 3.06 3.46 -9.66
C ASN A 39 2.39 2.17 -10.20
N LEU A 40 2.21 1.15 -9.36
CA LEU A 40 1.49 -0.06 -9.76
C LEU A 40 -0.02 0.19 -9.92
N SER A 41 -0.62 -0.50 -10.89
CA SER A 41 -2.07 -0.46 -11.11
C SER A 41 -2.83 -1.12 -9.96
N ASN A 42 -4.06 -0.67 -9.69
CA ASN A 42 -4.92 -1.29 -8.66
C ASN A 42 -5.08 -2.80 -8.88
N ALA A 43 -5.20 -3.24 -10.14
CA ALA A 43 -5.34 -4.64 -10.49
C ALA A 43 -4.11 -5.47 -10.08
N GLN A 44 -2.90 -4.95 -10.36
CA GLN A 44 -1.65 -5.61 -9.94
C GLN A 44 -1.52 -5.65 -8.42
N ILE A 45 -1.86 -4.56 -7.72
CA ILE A 45 -1.81 -4.49 -6.25
C ILE A 45 -2.78 -5.51 -5.63
N CYS A 46 -4.01 -5.58 -6.15
CA CYS A 46 -5.01 -6.56 -5.74
C CYS A 46 -4.51 -8.00 -5.93
N HIS A 47 -3.86 -8.27 -7.06
CA HIS A 47 -3.28 -9.59 -7.36
C HIS A 47 -2.12 -9.94 -6.41
N ILE A 48 -1.19 -9.00 -6.18
CA ILE A 48 -0.01 -9.20 -5.31
C ILE A 48 -0.43 -9.42 -3.85
N LEU A 49 -1.40 -8.65 -3.36
CA LEU A 49 -1.84 -8.72 -1.96
C LEU A 49 -2.97 -9.72 -1.71
N GLY A 50 -3.52 -10.33 -2.78
CA GLY A 50 -4.66 -11.24 -2.68
C GLY A 50 -5.94 -10.58 -2.17
N ILE A 51 -6.10 -9.27 -2.39
CA ILE A 51 -7.26 -8.50 -1.95
C ILE A 51 -8.15 -8.11 -3.13
N CYS A 52 -9.42 -7.85 -2.87
CA CYS A 52 -10.31 -7.31 -3.90
C CYS A 52 -10.19 -5.78 -3.99
N ASN A 53 -10.58 -5.22 -5.13
CA ASN A 53 -10.50 -3.77 -5.38
C ASN A 53 -11.27 -2.96 -4.32
N ASN A 54 -12.37 -3.49 -3.80
CA ASN A 54 -13.13 -2.83 -2.73
C ASN A 54 -12.33 -2.71 -1.44
N THR A 55 -11.52 -3.72 -1.10
CA THR A 55 -10.61 -3.66 0.05
C THR A 55 -9.51 -2.63 -0.17
N LEU A 56 -8.95 -2.57 -1.38
CA LEU A 56 -7.95 -1.57 -1.74
C LEU A 56 -8.50 -0.13 -1.70
N LEU A 57 -9.75 0.08 -2.12
CA LEU A 57 -10.43 1.39 -2.06
C LEU A 57 -10.84 1.79 -0.64
N SER A 58 -10.98 0.84 0.27
CA SER A 58 -11.33 1.08 1.67
C SER A 58 -10.13 1.46 2.55
N PHE A 59 -8.90 1.32 2.04
CA PHE A 59 -7.67 1.67 2.75
C PHE A 59 -7.37 3.16 2.63
#